data_AF-A0A6C0KGC7-F1
#
_entry.id   AF-A0A6C0KGC7-F1
#
_cell.length_a   1.000
_cell.length_b   1.000
_cell.length_c   1.000
_cell.angle_alpha   90.00
_cell.angle_beta   90.00
_cell.angle_gamma   90.00
#
_symmetry.space_group_name_H-M   'P 1'
#
loop_
_entity.id
_entity.type
_entity.pdbx_description
1 polymer ?
#
loop_
_entity_poly.entity_id
_entity_poly.type
_entity_poly.pdbx_seq_one_letter_code
_entity_poly.pdbx_strand_id
1 'polypeptide(L)'
;MLKCFFFAPLVTAKKIVSGMRVAGIDPGVSNFGIVVCDIADPDPRLRVSQRIAVLRAGNVSLRSSCGCMHDRVPLAHCSLGHTNDLPSRIAHVAQDFELDKCDRVVVERQPPQSAGYVVEQILRMLLGNLTFVEPRQIHKTYGALRGDSYDERKRKCEAYTSAFFAGRSEFDLAVRRHDMADAMAAVVCYAHRSAMRPPTAAPLPRVSFDKSADFEAFIGQFRSDI
;
A
#
# COMPACT_ATOMS: atom_id res chain seq x y z
N MET A 1 -1.47 36.96 12.96
CA MET A 1 -0.58 36.00 13.66
C MET A 1 -1.30 34.67 13.82
N LEU A 2 -1.12 33.73 12.88
CA LEU A 2 -1.60 32.35 13.05
C LEU A 2 -0.54 31.58 13.86
N LYS A 3 -0.93 31.06 15.04
CA LYS A 3 -0.10 30.15 15.82
C LYS A 3 -0.10 28.78 15.15
N CYS A 4 0.94 28.47 14.38
CA CYS A 4 1.27 27.12 13.99
C CYS A 4 1.71 26.34 15.25
N PHE A 5 0.79 25.58 15.84
CA PHE A 5 1.13 24.60 16.86
C PHE A 5 1.76 23.37 16.20
N PHE A 6 3.06 23.44 15.91
CA PHE A 6 3.89 22.26 15.72
C PHE A 6 4.15 21.65 17.10
N PHE A 7 3.29 20.71 17.51
CA PHE A 7 3.64 19.79 18.59
C PHE A 7 4.44 18.63 17.99
N ALA A 8 5.68 18.47 18.48
CA ALA A 8 6.55 17.35 18.14
C ALA A 8 5.87 16.01 18.44
N PRO A 9 5.95 15.00 17.56
CA PRO A 9 5.46 13.67 17.90
C PRO A 9 6.51 12.99 18.79
N LEU A 10 6.22 12.94 20.09
CA LEU A 10 6.87 12.02 21.01
C LEU A 10 6.09 10.70 20.92
N VAL A 11 6.40 9.88 19.92
CA VAL A 11 5.89 8.51 19.84
C VAL A 11 7.06 7.60 19.46
N THR A 12 7.78 7.15 20.48
CA THR A 12 8.57 5.92 20.41
C THR A 12 7.64 4.79 19.99
N ALA A 13 8.10 3.96 19.06
CA ALA A 13 7.37 2.82 18.49
C ALA A 13 6.84 1.88 19.58
N LYS A 14 5.65 2.15 20.11
CA LYS A 14 4.91 1.21 20.94
C LYS A 14 4.29 0.19 20.00
N LYS A 15 4.65 -1.08 20.18
CA LYS A 15 3.97 -2.21 19.54
C LYS A 15 2.49 -2.11 19.89
N ILE A 16 1.66 -1.89 18.87
CA ILE A 16 0.21 -1.85 19.02
C ILE A 16 -0.24 -3.29 19.29
N VAL A 17 -0.83 -3.54 20.46
CA VAL A 17 -1.16 -4.90 20.93
C VAL A 17 -2.50 -5.39 20.35
N SER A 18 -3.41 -4.48 19.99
CA SER A 18 -4.63 -4.75 19.22
C SER A 18 -4.77 -3.74 18.06
N GLY A 19 -4.95 -4.24 16.84
CA GLY A 19 -5.04 -3.42 15.65
C GLY A 19 -4.95 -4.23 14.36
N MET A 20 -4.98 -3.53 13.23
CA MET A 20 -4.87 -4.11 11.89
C MET A 20 -3.52 -3.78 11.27
N ARG A 21 -2.94 -4.72 10.53
CA ARG A 21 -1.77 -4.50 9.70
C ARG A 21 -2.17 -4.04 8.32
N VAL A 22 -1.70 -2.87 7.91
CA VAL A 22 -2.03 -2.27 6.62
C VAL A 22 -0.77 -1.89 5.88
N ALA A 23 -0.68 -2.30 4.61
CA ALA A 23 0.35 -1.80 3.70
C ALA A 23 -0.23 -0.73 2.79
N GLY A 24 0.49 0.37 2.58
CA GLY A 24 0.24 1.36 1.53
C GLY A 24 1.25 1.20 0.41
N ILE A 25 0.80 1.40 -0.83
CA ILE A 25 1.64 1.30 -2.02
C ILE A 25 1.38 2.51 -2.93
N ASP A 26 2.46 3.17 -3.36
CA ASP A 26 2.50 4.08 -4.51
C ASP A 26 3.07 3.31 -5.72
N PRO A 27 2.20 2.86 -6.64
CA PRO A 27 2.60 1.94 -7.70
C PRO A 27 3.41 2.65 -8.78
N GLY A 28 4.67 2.26 -8.90
CA GLY A 28 5.56 2.72 -9.96
C GLY A 28 6.57 1.64 -10.38
N VAL A 29 7.01 1.69 -11.65
CA VAL A 29 7.99 0.73 -12.17
C VAL A 29 9.41 1.12 -11.77
N SER A 30 9.76 2.41 -11.82
CA SER A 30 11.08 2.88 -11.38
C SER A 30 11.17 3.04 -9.86
N ASN A 31 10.08 3.47 -9.24
CA ASN A 31 10.01 3.76 -7.82
C ASN A 31 8.66 3.24 -7.34
N PHE A 32 8.70 2.09 -6.69
CA PHE A 32 7.58 1.45 -6.04
C PHE A 32 7.66 1.83 -4.57
N GLY A 33 6.88 2.84 -4.17
CA GLY A 33 6.82 3.26 -2.78
C GLY A 33 5.96 2.30 -1.98
N ILE A 34 6.46 1.83 -0.84
CA ILE A 34 5.73 0.90 0.02
C ILE A 34 5.97 1.23 1.49
N VAL A 35 4.89 1.15 2.28
CA VAL A 35 4.92 1.34 3.73
C VAL A 35 4.03 0.29 4.37
N VAL A 36 4.52 -0.41 5.37
CA VAL A 36 3.76 -1.36 6.19
C VAL A 36 3.59 -0.76 7.58
N CYS A 37 2.36 -0.72 8.06
CA CYS A 37 1.98 -0.12 9.34
C CYS A 37 1.12 -1.08 10.17
N ASP A 38 1.23 -0.98 11.49
CA ASP A 38 0.15 -1.39 12.38
C ASP A 38 -0.73 -0.17 12.67
N ILE A 39 -2.05 -0.35 12.61
CA ILE A 39 -3.07 0.66 12.91
C ILE A 39 -3.88 0.18 14.11
N ALA A 40 -3.80 0.91 15.21
CA ALA A 40 -4.59 0.64 16.41
C ALA A 40 -6.09 0.82 16.14
N ASP A 41 -6.90 0.13 16.93
CA ASP A 41 -8.35 0.26 16.88
C ASP A 41 -8.81 1.72 17.01
N PRO A 42 -9.98 2.08 16.45
CA PRO A 42 -10.54 3.41 16.61
C PRO A 42 -10.72 3.79 18.09
N ASP A 43 -9.88 4.69 18.59
CA ASP A 43 -10.04 5.34 19.90
C ASP A 43 -10.29 6.84 19.67
N PRO A 44 -11.45 7.37 20.09
CA PRO A 44 -11.79 8.78 19.91
C PRO A 44 -10.83 9.74 20.65
N ARG A 45 -10.04 9.24 21.61
CA ARG A 45 -9.05 10.03 22.36
C ARG A 45 -7.73 10.18 21.62
N LEU A 46 -7.47 9.32 20.62
CA LEU A 46 -6.22 9.31 19.88
C LEU A 46 -6.39 9.96 18.51
N ARG A 47 -5.47 10.85 18.16
CA ARG A 47 -5.33 11.33 16.78
C ARG A 47 -4.86 10.19 15.89
N VAL A 48 -5.19 10.25 14.59
CA VAL A 48 -4.71 9.24 13.62
C VAL A 48 -3.18 9.09 13.64
N SER A 49 -2.44 10.19 13.82
CA SER A 49 -0.98 10.16 13.95
C SER A 49 -0.47 9.38 15.16
N GLN A 50 -1.30 9.19 16.19
CA GLN A 50 -0.96 8.42 17.39
C GLN A 50 -1.40 6.96 17.30
N ARG A 51 -2.17 6.60 16.26
CA ARG A 51 -2.73 5.27 16.05
C ARG A 51 -1.99 4.45 15.01
N ILE A 52 -1.11 5.08 14.23
CA ILE A 52 -0.36 4.41 13.17
C ILE A 52 1.09 4.27 13.61
N ALA A 53 1.56 3.03 13.66
CA ALA A 53 2.96 2.71 13.83
C ALA A 53 3.50 2.17 12.50
N VAL A 54 4.38 2.92 11.84
CA VAL A 54 5.14 2.38 10.70
C VAL A 54 5.97 1.21 11.23
N LEU A 55 6.02 0.10 10.49
CA LEU A 55 6.85 -1.07 10.75
C LEU A 55 8.03 -1.13 9.78
N ARG A 56 7.74 -0.92 8.50
CA ARG A 56 8.72 -0.92 7.40
C ARG A 56 8.30 0.09 6.35
N ALA A 57 9.28 0.66 5.67
CA ALA A 57 9.07 1.50 4.51
C ALA A 57 10.21 1.29 3.52
N GLY A 58 9.97 1.57 2.25
CA GLY A 58 11.03 1.54 1.25
C GLY A 58 10.55 1.98 -0.13
N ASN A 59 11.54 2.26 -0.98
CA ASN A 59 11.35 2.45 -2.41
C ASN A 59 12.05 1.32 -3.14
N VAL A 60 11.32 0.64 -4.04
CA VAL A 60 11.86 -0.47 -4.81
C VAL A 60 11.84 -0.14 -6.29
N SER A 61 12.95 -0.39 -6.99
CA SER A 61 12.97 -0.32 -8.45
C SER A 61 12.59 -1.66 -9.05
N LEU A 62 11.43 -1.71 -9.69
CA LEU A 62 10.99 -2.88 -10.46
C LEU A 62 11.69 -2.95 -11.83
N ARG A 63 12.69 -2.11 -12.11
CA ARG A 63 13.50 -2.16 -13.35
C ARG A 63 14.78 -2.98 -13.23
N SER A 64 15.23 -3.27 -12.00
CA SER A 64 16.54 -3.89 -11.76
C SER A 64 16.76 -5.14 -12.63
N SER A 65 17.94 -5.22 -13.25
CA SER A 65 18.39 -6.37 -14.05
C SER A 65 18.81 -7.56 -13.20
N CYS A 66 19.14 -7.32 -11.92
CA CYS A 66 19.23 -8.37 -10.92
C CYS A 66 17.80 -8.78 -10.57
N GLY A 67 17.35 -9.88 -11.18
CA GLY A 67 16.04 -10.45 -10.93
C GLY A 67 15.86 -10.67 -9.44
N CYS A 68 14.64 -10.43 -8.96
CA CYS A 68 14.11 -10.65 -7.61
C CYS A 68 14.76 -9.87 -6.44
N MET A 69 13.90 -9.22 -5.65
CA MET A 69 14.24 -8.59 -4.37
C MET A 69 14.28 -9.67 -3.28
N HIS A 70 15.40 -9.77 -2.57
CA HIS A 70 15.70 -10.78 -1.54
C HIS A 70 16.37 -10.14 -0.32
N ASP A 71 15.91 -8.96 0.07
CA ASP A 71 16.48 -8.25 1.21
C ASP A 71 16.16 -8.97 2.53
N ARG A 72 15.01 -9.65 2.61
CA ARG A 72 14.55 -10.36 3.80
C ARG A 72 14.39 -11.86 3.60
N VAL A 73 13.94 -12.28 2.42
CA VAL A 73 13.89 -13.71 2.08
C VAL A 73 15.15 -14.03 1.29
N PRO A 74 16.08 -14.85 1.83
CA PRO A 74 17.23 -15.27 1.05
C PRO A 74 16.78 -16.02 -0.22
N LEU A 75 17.54 -15.88 -1.31
CA LEU A 75 17.24 -16.57 -2.58
C LEU A 75 17.01 -18.07 -2.40
N ALA A 76 17.80 -18.71 -1.53
CA ALA A 76 17.69 -20.14 -1.21
C ALA A 76 16.36 -20.55 -0.54
N HIS A 77 15.63 -19.59 0.03
CA HIS A 77 14.34 -19.80 0.70
C HIS A 77 13.17 -19.20 -0.10
N CYS A 78 13.41 -18.71 -1.31
CA CYS A 78 12.36 -18.19 -2.16
C CYS A 78 11.68 -19.32 -2.94
N SER A 79 10.37 -19.45 -2.74
CA SER A 79 9.53 -20.41 -3.46
C SER A 79 8.91 -19.85 -4.75
N LEU A 80 9.19 -18.59 -5.10
CA LEU A 80 8.65 -17.95 -6.29
C LEU A 80 9.50 -18.26 -7.53
N GLY A 81 8.88 -18.30 -8.70
CA GLY A 81 9.61 -18.40 -9.96
C GLY A 81 10.42 -17.13 -10.23
N HIS A 82 11.70 -17.27 -10.58
CA HIS A 82 12.61 -16.16 -10.86
C HIS A 82 12.62 -15.75 -12.33
N THR A 83 11.46 -15.37 -12.86
CA THR A 83 11.39 -14.80 -14.21
C THR A 83 11.70 -13.30 -14.19
N ASN A 84 12.20 -12.78 -15.31
CA ASN A 84 12.58 -11.37 -15.44
C ASN A 84 11.40 -10.47 -15.89
N ASP A 85 10.18 -10.83 -15.50
CA ASP A 85 8.96 -10.08 -15.84
C ASP A 85 8.43 -9.28 -14.64
N LEU A 86 7.53 -8.34 -14.95
CA LEU A 86 6.97 -7.43 -13.95
C LEU A 86 6.12 -8.17 -12.89
N PRO A 87 5.25 -9.14 -13.23
CA PRO A 87 4.54 -9.95 -12.23
C PRO A 87 5.45 -10.65 -11.22
N SER A 88 6.51 -11.32 -11.69
CA SER A 88 7.49 -11.97 -10.82
C SER A 88 8.16 -10.97 -9.88
N ARG A 89 8.60 -9.82 -10.40
CA ARG A 89 9.21 -8.76 -9.57
C ARG A 89 8.26 -8.24 -8.51
N ILE A 90 7.00 -8.00 -8.84
CA ILE A 90 5.97 -7.57 -7.87
C ILE A 90 5.70 -8.67 -6.82
N ALA A 91 5.65 -9.94 -7.23
CA ALA A 91 5.47 -11.05 -6.31
C ALA A 91 6.62 -11.15 -5.28
N HIS A 92 7.86 -10.91 -5.71
CA HIS A 92 9.00 -10.85 -4.80
C HIS A 92 8.91 -9.66 -3.83
N VAL A 93 8.53 -8.47 -4.30
CA VAL A 93 8.27 -7.34 -3.40
C VAL A 93 7.17 -7.69 -2.40
N ALA A 94 6.10 -8.34 -2.84
CA ALA A 94 5.00 -8.75 -1.98
C ALA A 94 5.44 -9.75 -0.90
N GLN A 95 6.27 -10.74 -1.26
CA GLN A 95 6.87 -11.68 -0.31
C GLN A 95 7.79 -10.97 0.67
N ASP A 96 8.69 -10.12 0.17
CA ASP A 96 9.72 -9.50 0.98
C ASP A 96 9.10 -8.56 2.02
N PHE A 97 8.06 -7.82 1.65
CA PHE A 97 7.27 -6.94 2.53
C PHE A 97 6.15 -7.66 3.31
N GLU A 98 6.02 -8.98 3.17
CA GLU A 98 4.99 -9.79 3.86
C GLU A 98 3.56 -9.25 3.64
N LEU A 99 3.23 -8.87 2.40
CA LEU A 99 1.92 -8.29 2.05
C LEU A 99 0.75 -9.27 2.26
N ASP A 100 1.03 -10.57 2.23
CA ASP A 100 0.11 -11.65 2.57
C ASP A 100 -0.28 -11.66 4.06
N LYS A 101 0.56 -11.10 4.93
CA LYS A 101 0.30 -10.95 6.38
C LYS A 101 -0.41 -9.66 6.73
N CYS A 102 -0.70 -8.80 5.75
CA CYS A 102 -1.46 -7.58 5.97
C CYS A 102 -2.96 -7.90 5.96
N ASP A 103 -3.74 -7.28 6.86
CA ASP A 103 -5.19 -7.34 6.81
C ASP A 103 -5.73 -6.61 5.57
N ARG A 104 -5.05 -5.52 5.18
CA ARG A 104 -5.34 -4.74 3.97
C ARG A 104 -4.08 -4.25 3.29
N VAL A 105 -4.16 -4.17 1.97
CA VAL A 105 -3.21 -3.43 1.14
C VAL A 105 -3.96 -2.29 0.48
N VAL A 106 -3.48 -1.06 0.62
CA VAL A 106 -4.14 0.14 0.09
C VAL A 106 -3.30 0.76 -1.03
N VAL A 107 -3.94 1.06 -2.15
CA VAL A 107 -3.31 1.64 -3.34
C VAL A 107 -4.12 2.85 -3.81
N GLU A 108 -3.43 3.94 -4.13
CA GLU A 108 -4.02 5.05 -4.87
C GLU A 108 -4.33 4.64 -6.31
N ARG A 109 -5.56 4.91 -6.77
CA ARG A 109 -5.97 4.67 -8.16
C ARG A 109 -5.07 5.43 -9.13
N GLN A 110 -4.49 4.71 -10.08
CA GLN A 110 -3.67 5.27 -11.14
C GLN A 110 -4.48 5.58 -12.39
N PRO A 111 -4.11 6.62 -13.16
CA PRO A 111 -4.69 6.87 -14.48
C PRO A 111 -4.44 5.68 -15.43
N PRO A 112 -5.41 5.27 -16.25
CA PRO A 112 -5.29 4.08 -17.11
C PRO A 112 -4.09 4.07 -18.07
N GLN A 113 -3.58 5.25 -18.44
CA GLN A 113 -2.47 5.39 -19.37
C GLN A 113 -1.09 5.32 -18.69
N SER A 114 -1.01 5.20 -17.36
CA SER A 114 0.25 5.20 -16.63
C SER A 114 0.85 3.80 -16.49
N ALA A 115 2.18 3.70 -16.40
CA ALA A 115 2.84 2.44 -16.03
C ALA A 115 2.42 1.97 -14.63
N GLY A 116 2.07 2.90 -13.74
CA GLY A 116 1.50 2.59 -12.42
C GLY A 116 0.18 1.84 -12.51
N TYR A 117 -0.65 2.09 -13.54
CA TYR A 117 -1.90 1.34 -13.75
C TYR A 117 -1.65 -0.14 -14.06
N VAL A 118 -0.60 -0.47 -14.81
CA VAL A 118 -0.22 -1.87 -15.07
C VAL A 118 0.20 -2.56 -13.77
N VAL A 119 1.02 -1.89 -12.95
CA VAL A 119 1.41 -2.37 -11.62
C VAL A 119 0.18 -2.55 -10.73
N GLU A 120 -0.76 -1.60 -10.74
CA GLU A 120 -2.04 -1.68 -10.02
C GLU A 120 -2.83 -2.93 -10.40
N GLN A 121 -2.95 -3.24 -11.70
CA GLN A 121 -3.69 -4.42 -12.15
C GLN A 121 -3.01 -5.73 -11.73
N ILE A 122 -1.68 -5.78 -11.78
CA ILE A 122 -0.93 -6.95 -11.32
C ILE A 122 -1.13 -7.15 -9.81
N LEU A 123 -1.02 -6.08 -9.01
CA LEU A 123 -1.30 -6.13 -7.57
C LEU A 123 -2.72 -6.64 -7.30
N ARG A 124 -3.71 -6.21 -8.09
CA ARG A 124 -5.10 -6.67 -7.97
C ARG A 124 -5.26 -8.17 -8.22
N MET A 125 -4.49 -8.72 -9.15
CA MET A 125 -4.51 -10.16 -9.43
C MET A 125 -3.80 -10.97 -8.34
N LEU A 126 -2.74 -10.41 -7.74
CA LEU A 126 -1.92 -11.09 -6.73
C LEU A 126 -2.52 -11.00 -5.32
N LEU A 127 -3.17 -9.89 -4.97
CA LEU A 127 -3.55 -9.55 -3.60
C LEU A 127 -5.06 -9.54 -3.39
N GLY A 128 -5.58 -10.57 -2.72
CA GLY A 128 -7.01 -10.69 -2.41
C GLY A 128 -7.54 -9.70 -1.36
N ASN A 129 -6.65 -8.98 -0.67
CA ASN A 129 -6.94 -8.00 0.38
C ASN A 129 -6.74 -6.54 -0.09
N LEU A 130 -6.60 -6.32 -1.41
CA LEU A 130 -6.36 -5.00 -1.99
C LEU A 130 -7.58 -4.07 -1.88
N THR A 131 -7.35 -2.83 -1.50
CA THR A 131 -8.35 -1.76 -1.38
C THR A 131 -7.85 -0.52 -2.11
N PHE A 132 -8.70 0.05 -2.95
CA PHE A 132 -8.35 1.27 -3.68
C PHE A 132 -8.83 2.52 -2.93
N VAL A 133 -8.00 3.55 -2.94
CA VAL A 133 -8.34 4.90 -2.48
C VAL A 133 -8.28 5.88 -3.66
N GLU A 134 -9.23 6.80 -3.69
CA GLU A 134 -9.29 7.80 -4.77
C GLU A 134 -8.31 8.94 -4.49
N PRO A 135 -7.60 9.49 -5.49
CA PRO A 135 -6.68 10.62 -5.32
C PRO A 135 -7.33 11.79 -4.57
N ARG A 136 -8.59 12.09 -4.90
CA ARG A 136 -9.37 13.17 -4.25
C ARG A 136 -9.57 12.94 -2.75
N GLN A 137 -9.63 11.69 -2.30
CA GLN A 137 -9.79 11.37 -0.88
C GLN A 137 -8.47 11.55 -0.13
N ILE A 138 -7.36 11.14 -0.73
CA ILE A 138 -6.02 11.36 -0.19
C ILE A 138 -5.74 12.87 -0.08
N HIS A 139 -5.97 13.62 -1.16
CA HIS A 139 -5.77 15.08 -1.19
C HIS A 139 -6.53 15.79 -0.07
N LYS A 140 -7.80 15.42 0.16
CA LYS A 140 -8.60 15.96 1.27
C LYS A 140 -8.00 15.65 2.64
N THR A 141 -7.37 14.49 2.79
CA THR A 141 -6.80 14.00 4.05
C THR A 141 -5.65 14.88 4.55
N TYR A 142 -4.79 15.34 3.64
CA TYR A 142 -3.67 16.23 3.97
C TYR A 142 -3.94 17.71 3.65
N GLY A 143 -5.17 18.07 3.31
CA GLY A 143 -5.59 19.46 3.10
C GLY A 143 -5.14 20.10 1.78
N ALA A 144 -4.91 19.31 0.73
CA ALA A 144 -4.73 19.87 -0.61
C ALA A 144 -6.02 20.52 -1.12
N LEU A 145 -5.87 21.70 -1.72
CA LEU A 145 -6.95 22.57 -2.17
C LEU A 145 -7.14 22.47 -3.69
N ARG A 146 -8.33 22.87 -4.15
CA ARG A 146 -8.59 23.05 -5.57
C ARG A 146 -7.74 24.22 -6.08
N GLY A 147 -6.82 23.93 -7.00
CA GLY A 147 -5.89 24.92 -7.56
C GLY A 147 -4.42 24.62 -7.24
N ASP A 148 -4.15 23.78 -6.23
CA ASP A 148 -2.79 23.31 -5.97
C ASP A 148 -2.24 22.59 -7.21
N SER A 149 -1.06 23.00 -7.64
CA SER A 149 -0.25 22.34 -8.66
C SER A 149 0.18 20.94 -8.20
N TYR A 150 0.68 20.14 -9.14
CA TYR A 150 1.18 18.81 -8.85
C TYR A 150 2.31 18.83 -7.80
N ASP A 151 3.29 19.72 -7.96
CA ASP A 151 4.43 19.82 -7.05
C ASP A 151 4.02 20.30 -5.65
N GLU A 152 3.07 21.22 -5.56
CA GLU A 152 2.53 21.67 -4.27
C GLU A 152 1.84 20.53 -3.53
N ARG A 153 1.08 19.69 -4.24
CA ARG A 153 0.44 18.50 -3.63
C ARG A 153 1.48 17.52 -3.12
N LYS A 154 2.54 17.25 -3.89
CA LYS A 154 3.63 16.37 -3.45
C LYS A 154 4.34 16.91 -2.20
N ARG A 155 4.66 18.21 -2.16
CA ARG A 155 5.26 18.83 -0.97
C ARG A 155 4.35 18.79 0.24
N LYS A 156 3.05 19.06 0.07
CA LYS A 156 2.06 18.97 1.16
C LYS A 156 1.90 17.54 1.66
N CYS A 157 1.84 16.57 0.76
CA CYS A 157 1.79 15.14 1.07
C CYS A 157 3.02 14.74 1.91
N GLU A 158 4.23 15.02 1.42
CA GLU A 158 5.49 14.72 2.12
C GLU A 158 5.55 15.41 3.49
N ALA A 159 5.21 16.69 3.57
CA ALA A 159 5.21 17.43 4.84
C ALA A 159 4.21 16.83 5.86
N TYR A 160 3.03 16.41 5.39
CA TYR A 160 2.00 15.80 6.24
C TYR A 160 2.39 14.41 6.75
N THR A 161 3.01 13.59 5.90
CA THR A 161 3.35 12.20 6.24
C THR A 161 4.72 12.03 6.89
N SER A 162 5.63 13.00 6.76
CA SER A 162 7.00 12.91 7.30
C SER A 162 7.03 12.60 8.80
N ALA A 163 6.08 13.13 9.57
CA ALA A 163 5.99 12.91 11.01
C ALA A 163 5.78 11.43 11.39
N PHE A 164 5.23 10.60 10.51
CA PHE A 164 5.03 9.16 10.74
C PHE A 164 6.32 8.36 10.58
N PHE A 165 7.32 8.92 9.91
CA PHE A 165 8.62 8.30 9.68
C PHE A 165 9.69 8.78 10.67
N ALA A 166 9.32 9.50 11.73
CA ALA A 166 10.27 10.06 12.67
C ALA A 166 11.26 9.00 13.20
N GLY A 167 12.55 9.22 12.96
CA GLY A 167 13.63 8.33 13.37
C GLY A 167 13.86 7.11 12.46
N ARG A 168 13.32 7.12 11.22
CA ARG A 168 13.52 6.05 10.24
C ARG A 168 14.51 6.46 9.15
N SER A 169 15.68 5.82 9.17
CA SER A 169 16.75 6.08 8.21
C SER A 169 16.35 5.76 6.78
N GLU A 170 15.46 4.78 6.57
CA GLU A 170 14.96 4.40 5.25
C GLU A 170 14.22 5.56 4.58
N PHE A 171 13.53 6.40 5.36
CA PHE A 171 12.87 7.60 4.85
C PHE A 171 13.85 8.77 4.77
N ASP A 172 14.61 9.03 5.82
CA ASP A 172 15.51 10.20 5.90
C ASP A 172 16.60 10.21 4.83
N LEU A 173 17.11 9.02 4.47
CA LEU A 173 18.18 8.86 3.47
C LEU A 173 17.65 8.65 2.04
N ALA A 174 16.34 8.54 1.85
CA ALA A 174 15.78 8.29 0.54
C ALA A 174 15.88 9.53 -0.37
N VAL A 175 16.45 9.35 -1.57
CA VAL A 175 16.46 10.39 -2.62
C VAL A 175 15.03 10.75 -3.06
N ARG A 176 14.11 9.78 -3.01
CA ARG A 176 12.71 9.95 -3.44
C ARG A 176 11.71 9.69 -2.32
N ARG A 177 11.75 10.53 -1.27
CA ARG A 177 10.80 10.45 -0.14
C ARG A 177 9.33 10.50 -0.53
N HIS A 178 8.99 11.17 -1.62
CA HIS A 178 7.60 11.33 -2.05
C HIS A 178 6.90 10.01 -2.35
N ASP A 179 7.57 9.01 -2.97
CA ASP A 179 6.92 7.74 -3.31
C ASP A 179 6.47 6.99 -2.01
N MET A 180 7.30 7.00 -0.95
CA MET A 180 6.90 6.52 0.40
C MET A 180 5.85 7.42 1.06
N ALA A 181 5.92 8.74 0.87
CA ALA A 181 4.93 9.67 1.40
C ALA A 181 3.54 9.43 0.81
N ASP A 182 3.44 9.21 -0.51
CA ASP A 182 2.18 8.91 -1.20
C ASP A 182 1.60 7.57 -0.75
N ALA A 183 2.44 6.54 -0.62
CA ALA A 183 2.07 5.26 -0.01
C ALA A 183 1.54 5.44 1.42
N MET A 184 2.19 6.26 2.24
CA MET A 184 1.74 6.56 3.60
C MET A 184 0.44 7.37 3.60
N ALA A 185 0.26 8.30 2.68
CA ALA A 185 -0.95 9.10 2.57
C ALA A 185 -2.18 8.23 2.26
N ALA A 186 -2.01 7.16 1.46
CA ALA A 186 -3.04 6.15 1.25
C ALA A 186 -3.42 5.43 2.57
N VAL A 187 -2.43 5.02 3.38
CA VAL A 187 -2.66 4.41 4.71
C VAL A 187 -3.41 5.36 5.64
N VAL A 188 -2.97 6.62 5.72
CA VAL A 188 -3.61 7.62 6.58
C VAL A 188 -5.04 7.88 6.13
N CYS A 189 -5.28 8.02 4.83
CA CYS A 189 -6.63 8.17 4.27
C CYS A 189 -7.53 6.98 4.64
N TYR A 190 -7.02 5.76 4.50
CA TYR A 190 -7.73 4.55 4.90
C TYR A 190 -8.04 4.52 6.40
N ALA A 191 -7.09 4.90 7.25
CA ALA A 191 -7.26 4.95 8.71
C ALA A 191 -8.35 5.95 9.13
N HIS A 192 -8.35 7.15 8.54
CA HIS A 192 -9.39 8.17 8.77
C HIS A 192 -10.77 7.64 8.39
N ARG A 193 -10.89 6.96 7.23
CA ARG A 193 -12.17 6.44 6.75
C ARG A 193 -12.66 5.22 7.53
N SER A 194 -11.75 4.37 7.99
CA SER A 194 -12.10 3.18 8.78
C SER A 194 -12.59 3.56 10.18
N ALA A 195 -12.08 4.66 10.75
CA ALA A 195 -12.61 5.22 11.99
C ALA A 195 -14.04 5.81 11.83
N MET A 196 -14.45 6.11 10.59
CA MET A 196 -15.78 6.63 10.27
C MET A 196 -16.77 5.54 9.82
N ARG A 197 -16.33 4.29 9.62
CA ARG A 197 -17.22 3.18 9.26
C ARG A 197 -17.57 2.38 10.51
N PRO A 198 -18.86 2.08 10.75
CA PRO A 198 -19.22 1.05 11.72
C PRO A 198 -18.58 -0.28 11.29
N PRO A 199 -18.27 -1.20 12.23
CA PRO A 199 -17.64 -2.47 11.92
C PRO A 199 -18.45 -3.17 10.83
N THR A 200 -17.85 -3.35 9.65
CA THR A 200 -18.51 -4.04 8.55
C THR A 200 -18.66 -5.52 8.90
N ALA A 201 -19.84 -6.08 8.60
CA ALA A 201 -20.13 -7.50 8.70
C ALA A 201 -19.07 -8.36 8.00
N ALA A 202 -19.01 -9.63 8.41
CA ALA A 202 -18.06 -10.64 7.98
C ALA A 202 -17.73 -10.57 6.47
N PRO A 203 -16.47 -10.83 6.08
CA PRO A 203 -16.08 -10.83 4.68
C PRO A 203 -17.04 -11.68 3.86
N LEU A 204 -17.47 -11.15 2.70
CA LEU A 204 -18.27 -11.93 1.76
C LEU A 204 -17.54 -13.25 1.49
N PRO A 205 -18.26 -14.38 1.49
CA PRO A 205 -17.65 -15.68 1.24
C PRO A 205 -16.85 -15.59 -0.06
N ARG A 206 -15.58 -16.03 -0.01
CA ARG A 206 -14.78 -16.15 -1.21
C ARG A 206 -15.54 -17.09 -2.14
N VAL A 207 -15.91 -16.61 -3.33
CA VAL A 207 -16.32 -17.50 -4.41
C VAL A 207 -15.09 -18.29 -4.79
N SER A 208 -14.99 -19.52 -4.29
CA SER A 208 -14.03 -20.49 -4.77
C SER A 208 -14.53 -20.93 -6.15
N PHE A 209 -13.84 -20.51 -7.20
CA PHE A 209 -13.96 -21.17 -8.48
C PHE A 209 -13.26 -22.53 -8.35
N ASP A 210 -14.01 -23.60 -8.51
CA ASP A 210 -13.41 -24.91 -8.70
C ASP A 210 -12.87 -24.93 -10.12
N LYS A 211 -11.58 -24.59 -10.23
CA LYS A 211 -10.88 -24.46 -11.52
C LYS A 211 -11.04 -25.68 -12.42
N SER A 212 -11.34 -26.86 -11.85
CA SER A 212 -11.56 -28.08 -12.62
C SER A 212 -12.98 -28.15 -13.20
N ALA A 213 -14.00 -27.94 -12.38
CA ALA A 213 -15.40 -28.02 -12.80
C ALA A 213 -15.81 -26.86 -13.71
N ASP A 214 -15.34 -25.65 -13.42
CA ASP A 214 -15.68 -24.45 -14.19
C ASP A 214 -14.99 -24.46 -15.57
N PHE A 215 -13.79 -25.04 -15.66
CA PHE A 215 -13.07 -25.22 -16.93
C PHE A 215 -13.70 -26.30 -17.79
N GLU A 216 -14.09 -27.45 -17.22
CA GLU A 216 -14.78 -28.51 -17.97
C GLU A 216 -16.17 -28.05 -18.45
N ALA A 217 -16.90 -27.27 -17.64
CA ALA A 217 -18.16 -26.67 -18.06
C ALA A 217 -17.98 -25.66 -19.21
N PHE A 218 -16.91 -24.86 -19.16
CA PHE A 218 -16.55 -23.93 -20.23
C PHE A 218 -16.17 -24.67 -21.52
N ILE A 219 -15.29 -25.67 -21.46
CA ILE A 219 -14.91 -26.48 -22.63
C ILE A 219 -16.11 -27.26 -23.18
N GLY A 220 -17.01 -27.75 -22.31
CA GLY A 220 -18.24 -28.43 -22.71
C GLY A 220 -19.15 -27.59 -23.61
N GLN A 221 -19.18 -26.27 -23.42
CA GLN A 221 -19.94 -25.34 -24.28
C GLN A 221 -19.40 -25.24 -25.70
N PHE A 222 -18.12 -25.57 -25.93
CA PHE A 222 -17.52 -25.57 -27.28
C PHE A 222 -17.53 -26.95 -27.94
N ARG A 223 -17.84 -28.02 -27.19
CA ARG A 223 -17.97 -29.38 -27.71
C ARG A 223 -19.35 -29.67 -28.32
N SER A 224 -20.34 -28.82 -28.09
CA SER A 224 -21.68 -28.94 -28.70
C SER A 224 -21.76 -28.36 -30.11
N ASP A 225 -20.72 -27.65 -30.56
CA ASP A 225 -20.69 -26.92 -31.85
C ASP A 225 -19.74 -27.55 -32.88
N ILE A 226 -19.31 -28.80 -32.67
CA ILE A 226 -18.58 -29.67 -33.64
C ILE A 226 -19.38 -30.95 -33.82
#